data_AF-A0A9X1GHI6-F1
#
_entry.id   AF-A0A9X1GHI6-F1
#
_cell.length_a   1.000
_cell.length_b   1.000
_cell.length_c   1.000
_cell.angle_alpha   90.00
_cell.angle_beta   90.00
_cell.angle_gamma   90.00
#
_symmetry.space_group_name_H-M   'P 1'
#
loop_
_entity.id
_entity.type
_entity.pdbx_description
1 polymer ?
#
loop_
_entity_poly.entity_id
_entity_poly.type
_entity_poly.pdbx_seq_one_letter_code
_entity_poly.pdbx_strand_id
1 'polypeptide(L)'
;MSYYSGDAAAQPAAIGGSIFTHRGTGVCVKLEDFLNILSKGEEPLVIVTSEGFFTKIYKYVTTYKGFVFFTESLDKLQFGSNIEVIYAQSLGTDI
;
A
#
# COMPACT_ATOMS: atom_id res chain seq x y z
N MET A 1 24.48 -21.63 39.14
CA MET A 1 23.82 -20.33 39.36
C MET A 1 23.58 -19.71 38.00
N SER A 2 22.33 -19.78 37.54
CA SER A 2 21.91 -19.34 36.21
C SER A 2 21.69 -17.83 36.21
N TYR A 3 22.28 -17.11 35.27
CA TYR A 3 21.86 -15.74 34.96
C TYR A 3 21.82 -15.57 33.43
N TYR A 4 20.63 -15.77 32.88
CA TYR A 4 20.25 -15.16 31.62
C TYR A 4 20.07 -13.66 31.87
N SER A 5 20.75 -12.82 31.12
CA SER A 5 20.36 -11.43 30.92
C SER A 5 20.42 -11.22 29.42
N GLY A 6 19.26 -11.37 28.79
CA GLY A 6 19.07 -11.06 27.39
C GLY A 6 18.87 -9.56 27.24
N ASP A 7 19.85 -8.88 26.67
CA ASP A 7 19.63 -7.58 26.04
C ASP A 7 18.96 -7.82 24.69
N ALA A 8 17.63 -7.74 24.69
CA ALA A 8 16.84 -7.71 23.46
C ALA A 8 16.99 -6.34 22.81
N ALA A 9 18.02 -6.18 21.98
CA ALA A 9 18.12 -5.05 21.07
C ALA A 9 16.91 -5.04 20.13
N ALA A 10 16.08 -4.00 20.24
CA ALA A 10 14.95 -3.77 19.34
C ALA A 10 15.44 -3.64 17.90
N GLN A 11 15.14 -4.64 17.06
CA GLN A 11 15.30 -4.52 15.62
C GLN A 11 14.16 -3.67 15.07
N PRO A 12 14.43 -2.72 14.14
CA PRO A 12 13.36 -2.05 13.42
C PRO A 12 12.53 -3.11 12.70
N ALA A 13 11.21 -3.04 12.83
CA ALA A 13 10.28 -3.92 12.13
C ALA A 13 10.60 -3.85 10.63
N ALA A 14 11.24 -4.90 10.11
CA ALA A 14 11.38 -5.08 8.69
C ALA A 14 9.97 -5.09 8.11
N ILE A 15 9.67 -4.09 7.29
CA ILE A 15 8.46 -4.06 6.47
C ILE A 15 8.51 -5.34 5.64
N GLY A 16 7.72 -6.33 6.06
CA GLY A 16 7.69 -7.65 5.45
C GLY A 16 7.21 -7.50 4.02
N GLY A 17 8.13 -7.46 3.07
CA GLY A 17 7.84 -7.63 1.66
C GLY A 17 7.39 -9.07 1.44
N SER A 18 6.10 -9.34 1.67
CA SER A 18 5.50 -10.60 1.26
C SER A 18 5.56 -10.67 -0.25
N ILE A 19 6.39 -11.56 -0.78
CA ILE A 19 6.45 -11.89 -2.20
C ILE A 19 5.09 -12.51 -2.53
N PHE A 20 4.26 -11.80 -3.29
CA PHE A 20 2.95 -12.28 -3.74
C PHE A 20 3.15 -13.44 -4.73
N THR A 21 2.83 -14.66 -4.29
CA THR A 21 2.69 -15.81 -5.17
C THR A 21 1.23 -15.91 -5.57
N HIS A 22 0.80 -15.25 -6.67
CA HIS A 22 -0.23 -15.60 -7.66
C HIS A 22 -0.24 -14.44 -8.72
N ARG A 23 -0.62 -14.72 -9.97
CA ARG A 23 -0.08 -14.15 -11.23
C ARG A 23 -0.59 -12.74 -11.61
N GLY A 24 -0.09 -11.74 -10.91
CA GLY A 24 0.01 -10.36 -11.38
C GLY A 24 1.05 -9.62 -10.54
N THR A 25 2.16 -9.18 -11.14
CA THR A 25 3.18 -8.42 -10.40
C THR A 25 2.72 -6.98 -10.28
N GLY A 26 2.35 -6.55 -9.08
CA GLY A 26 2.38 -5.13 -8.75
C GLY A 26 3.51 -4.81 -7.78
N VAL A 27 3.74 -3.51 -7.58
CA VAL A 27 4.87 -2.98 -6.83
C VAL A 27 4.37 -2.21 -5.62
N CYS A 28 4.82 -2.60 -4.42
CA CYS A 28 4.56 -1.84 -3.21
C CYS A 28 5.51 -0.67 -3.16
N VAL A 29 4.95 0.53 -3.07
CA VAL A 29 5.71 1.77 -3.04
C VAL A 29 5.32 2.59 -1.83
N LYS A 30 6.22 3.49 -1.43
CA LYS A 30 5.90 4.48 -0.41
C LYS A 30 4.80 5.41 -0.92
N LEU A 31 4.10 6.04 0.02
CA LEU A 31 3.04 7.00 -0.30
C LEU A 31 3.53 8.14 -1.21
N GLU A 32 4.72 8.68 -0.95
CA GLU A 32 5.35 9.74 -1.76
C GLU A 32 5.56 9.31 -3.22
N ASP A 33 6.06 8.08 -3.42
CA ASP A 33 6.29 7.52 -4.75
C ASP A 33 4.97 7.22 -5.47
N PHE A 34 3.95 6.75 -4.74
CA PHE A 34 2.60 6.54 -5.29
C PHE A 34 2.02 7.84 -5.83
N LEU A 35 2.11 8.94 -5.08
CA LEU A 35 1.62 10.25 -5.51
C LEU A 35 2.39 10.78 -6.73
N ASN A 36 3.72 10.57 -6.77
CA ASN A 36 4.55 10.92 -7.92
C ASN A 36 4.24 10.07 -9.16
N ILE A 37 3.87 8.79 -8.99
CA ILE A 37 3.40 7.94 -10.10
C ILE A 37 2.06 8.47 -10.60
N LEU A 38 1.15 8.78 -9.67
CA LEU A 38 -0.18 9.27 -9.99
C LEU A 38 -0.14 10.59 -10.78
N SER A 39 0.73 11.52 -10.40
CA SER A 39 0.90 12.80 -11.09
C SER A 39 1.45 12.71 -12.52
N LYS A 40 1.90 11.53 -12.96
CA LYS A 40 2.37 11.32 -14.34
C LYS A 40 1.24 11.00 -15.33
N GLY A 41 0.05 10.68 -14.83
CA GLY A 41 -1.15 10.53 -15.66
C GLY A 41 -1.88 11.86 -15.81
N GLU A 42 -2.43 12.12 -17.00
CA GLU A 42 -3.28 13.29 -17.24
C GLU A 42 -4.61 13.16 -16.49
N GLU A 43 -5.27 12.00 -16.67
CA GLU A 43 -6.50 11.60 -15.96
C GLU A 43 -6.27 10.23 -15.31
N PRO A 44 -5.48 10.15 -14.23
CA PRO A 44 -5.14 8.87 -13.64
C PRO A 44 -6.31 8.32 -12.82
N LEU A 45 -6.33 6.99 -12.68
CA LEU A 45 -7.33 6.27 -11.90
C LEU A 45 -6.71 5.75 -10.60
N VAL A 46 -7.42 5.93 -9.49
CA VAL A 46 -7.10 5.34 -8.19
C VAL A 46 -8.26 4.49 -7.70
N ILE A 47 -7.94 3.25 -7.35
CA ILE A 47 -8.84 2.40 -6.57
C ILE A 47 -8.53 2.60 -5.09
N VAL A 48 -9.56 2.86 -4.30
CA VAL A 48 -9.47 3.05 -2.85
C VAL A 48 -10.26 1.95 -2.16
N THR A 49 -9.65 1.31 -1.17
CA THR A 49 -10.35 0.52 -0.17
C THR A 49 -9.92 0.94 1.22
N SER A 50 -10.63 0.48 2.24
CA SER A 50 -10.22 0.63 3.62
C SER A 50 -10.52 -0.64 4.39
N GLU A 51 -9.57 -1.10 5.18
CA GLU A 51 -9.67 -2.29 6.00
C GLU A 51 -9.22 -2.00 7.44
N GLY A 52 -9.37 -2.98 8.33
CA GLY A 52 -8.93 -2.88 9.73
C GLY A 52 -10.08 -2.79 10.72
N PHE A 53 -10.02 -3.64 11.76
CA PHE A 53 -11.07 -3.75 12.78
C PHE A 53 -10.89 -2.75 13.94
N PHE A 54 -9.64 -2.41 14.28
CA PHE A 54 -9.30 -1.48 15.36
C PHE A 54 -8.82 -0.12 14.83
N THR A 55 -7.89 -0.14 13.88
CA THR A 55 -7.37 1.05 13.19
C THR A 55 -7.71 0.94 11.72
N LYS A 56 -8.35 1.97 11.16
CA LYS A 56 -8.69 2.02 9.75
C LYS A 56 -7.43 2.29 8.93
N ILE A 57 -7.10 1.38 8.03
CA ILE A 57 -5.99 1.49 7.08
C ILE A 57 -6.60 1.68 5.70
N TYR A 58 -6.21 2.75 5.01
CA TYR A 58 -6.61 3.01 3.64
C TYR A 58 -5.59 2.40 2.69
N LYS A 59 -6.06 1.69 1.67
CA LYS A 59 -5.21 1.10 0.63
C LYS A 59 -5.56 1.71 -0.71
N TYR A 60 -4.52 1.91 -1.52
CA TYR A 60 -4.61 2.59 -2.80
C TYR A 60 -3.94 1.76 -3.87
N VAL A 61 -4.57 1.70 -5.04
CA VAL A 61 -4.02 1.06 -6.22
C VAL A 61 -4.15 2.00 -7.41
N THR A 62 -3.09 2.09 -8.21
CA THR A 62 -3.13 2.78 -9.50
C THR A 62 -2.34 1.96 -10.52
N THR A 63 -2.47 2.31 -11.79
CA THR A 63 -1.66 1.73 -12.86
C THR A 63 -0.89 2.82 -13.61
N TYR A 64 0.34 2.51 -13.98
CA TYR A 64 1.14 3.38 -14.83
C TYR A 64 1.99 2.54 -15.77
N LYS A 65 1.88 2.81 -17.07
CA LYS A 65 2.61 2.09 -18.13
C LYS A 65 2.48 0.56 -18.05
N GLY A 66 1.29 0.07 -17.70
CA GLY A 66 0.99 -1.37 -17.61
C GLY A 66 1.46 -2.04 -16.31
N PHE A 67 2.03 -1.30 -15.37
CA PHE A 67 2.38 -1.79 -14.04
C PHE A 67 1.34 -1.36 -13.00
N VAL A 68 1.08 -2.23 -12.03
CA VAL A 68 0.20 -1.94 -10.90
C VAL A 68 1.04 -1.48 -9.73
N PHE A 69 0.67 -0.38 -9.09
CA PHE A 69 1.35 0.17 -7.92
C PHE A 69 0.38 0.25 -6.75
N PHE A 70 0.86 -0.13 -5.58
CA PHE A 70 0.08 -0.14 -4.35
C PHE A 70 0.79 0.59 -3.22
N THR A 71 -0.02 1.24 -2.38
CA THR A 71 0.44 1.84 -1.12
C THR A 71 -0.70 1.82 -0.09
N GLU A 72 -0.35 2.06 1.16
CA GLU A 72 -1.30 2.18 2.27
C GLU A 72 -1.00 3.41 3.13
N SER A 73 -2.03 3.92 3.80
CA SER A 73 -1.93 5.08 4.68
C SER A 73 -2.92 4.96 5.83
N LEU A 74 -2.53 5.44 7.01
CA LEU A 74 -3.44 5.63 8.14
C LEU A 74 -4.36 6.84 7.93
N ASP A 75 -3.87 7.85 7.20
CA ASP A 75 -4.62 9.05 6.86
C ASP A 75 -5.26 8.92 5.47
N LYS A 76 -6.55 9.24 5.38
CA LYS A 76 -7.27 9.21 4.10
C LYS A 76 -6.73 10.30 3.16
N LEU A 77 -6.17 9.89 2.04
CA LEU A 77 -5.79 10.80 0.95
C LEU A 77 -7.01 11.51 0.36
N GLN A 78 -6.82 12.78 0.02
CA GLN A 78 -7.73 13.59 -0.77
C GLN A 78 -7.17 13.70 -2.19
N PHE A 79 -8.01 13.44 -3.19
CA PHE A 79 -7.61 13.48 -4.59
C PHE A 79 -8.21 14.73 -5.27
N GLY A 80 -7.47 15.29 -6.23
CA GLY A 80 -7.94 16.37 -7.08
C GLY A 80 -9.04 15.90 -8.05
N SER A 81 -9.74 16.86 -8.66
CA SER A 81 -10.86 16.58 -9.58
C SER A 81 -10.45 15.88 -10.89
N ASN A 82 -9.16 15.92 -11.24
CA ASN A 82 -8.61 15.27 -12.42
C ASN A 82 -8.31 13.78 -12.20
N ILE A 83 -8.54 13.26 -11.00
CA ILE A 83 -8.25 11.86 -10.64
C ILE A 83 -9.58 11.11 -10.57
N GLU A 84 -9.72 10.05 -11.38
CA GLU A 84 -10.85 9.14 -11.26
C GLU A 84 -10.67 8.28 -10.01
N VAL A 85 -11.69 8.23 -9.16
CA VAL A 85 -11.65 7.48 -7.90
C VAL A 85 -12.71 6.39 -7.91
N ILE A 86 -12.26 5.14 -7.80
CA ILE A 86 -13.12 3.98 -7.62
C ILE A 86 -13.04 3.52 -6.17
N TYR A 87 -14.17 3.48 -5.48
CA TYR A 87 -14.25 2.90 -4.13
C TYR A 87 -14.60 1.41 -4.24
N ALA A 88 -13.63 0.56 -3.93
CA ALA A 88 -13.81 -0.89 -3.93
C ALA A 88 -14.26 -1.40 -2.55
N GLN A 89 -15.00 -2.50 -2.53
CA GLN A 89 -15.36 -3.19 -1.29
C GLN A 89 -14.16 -3.89 -0.65
N SER A 90 -13.30 -4.50 -1.48
CA SER A 90 -12.06 -5.16 -1.08
C SER A 90 -11.08 -5.19 -2.26
N LEU A 91 -9.79 -5.39 -1.97
CA LEU A 91 -8.78 -5.70 -2.98
C LEU A 91 -8.43 -7.18 -2.87
N GLY A 92 -8.59 -7.93 -3.96
CA GLY A 92 -8.19 -9.34 -4.00
C GLY A 92 -6.67 -9.46 -4.05
N THR A 93 -6.08 -10.24 -3.14
CA THR A 93 -4.64 -10.54 -3.12
C THR A 93 -4.28 -11.83 -3.87
N ASP A 94 -5.28 -12.64 -4.24
CA ASP A 94 -5.12 -13.86 -5.03
C ASP A 94 -5.76 -13.65 -6.42
N ILE A 95 -4.92 -13.49 -7.45
CA ILE A 95 -5.31 -13.51 -8.88
C ILE A 95 -4.44 -14.46 -9.68
#